data_AF-A0A819QB91-F1
#
_entry.id   AF-A0A819QB91-F1
#
_cell.length_a   1.000
_cell.length_b   1.000
_cell.length_c   1.000
_cell.angle_alpha   90.00
_cell.angle_beta   90.00
_cell.angle_gamma   90.00
#
_symmetry.space_group_name_H-M   'P 1'
#
loop_
_entity.id
_entity.type
_entity.pdbx_description
1 polymer ?
#
loop_
_entity_poly.entity_id
_entity_poly.type
_entity_poly.pdbx_seq_one_letter_code
_entity_poly.pdbx_strand_id
1 'polypeptide(L)'
;MATDTETPISEHEENLDNYNDEVEQDDNVRANKMEIHRNIEKNRRQTERKHFCELSSLVTHWSPSKSSKYTQLVLLQISTDLLNAINLRDQYNSLLPSYLTESEIKFLHLEASNAFLFVTTIDSTLFHIKHVTNSIHRILYFKPEQWLEQNFFSFIHPDDLFQVQSQLISLTKQIHKKISINCRLIQNNNSYVSVIIDGIIKKVNKLLKPVSKDECGFLAFIGICYLPLTSEYNKKNMCRYKNPQSLIFSCRCTPNDWKIFLVDCSISTFPSISFDLFRNKSILDFISIDEQSYVHQTLLNSILTSSNELITCTFIYSPNEIFT
;
A
#
# COMPACT_ATOMS: atom_id res chain seq x y z
N MET A 1 -9.66 98.80 29.71
CA MET A 1 -11.11 98.51 29.74
C MET A 1 -11.49 98.11 28.32
N ALA A 2 -12.02 96.94 28.00
CA ALA A 2 -12.42 95.76 28.76
C ALA A 2 -12.25 94.54 27.83
N THR A 3 -12.20 93.35 28.43
CA THR A 3 -11.85 92.03 27.85
C THR A 3 -13.09 91.25 27.36
N ASP A 4 -12.81 90.04 26.82
CA ASP A 4 -13.67 88.83 26.71
C ASP A 4 -14.29 88.59 25.32
N THR A 5 -14.34 87.40 24.68
CA THR A 5 -13.77 86.04 24.83
C THR A 5 -14.15 85.22 23.56
N GLU A 6 -13.46 84.10 23.29
CA GLU A 6 -13.62 83.06 22.24
C GLU A 6 -15.07 82.49 22.11
N THR A 7 -15.57 81.89 21.01
CA THR A 7 -15.16 80.67 20.24
C THR A 7 -15.91 80.53 18.88
N PRO A 8 -15.45 79.66 17.94
CA PRO A 8 -16.00 79.48 16.58
C PRO A 8 -16.87 78.22 16.41
N ILE A 9 -17.74 78.16 15.39
CA ILE A 9 -18.36 76.89 14.92
C ILE A 9 -18.38 76.84 13.38
N SER A 10 -17.79 75.76 12.89
CA SER A 10 -17.70 75.21 11.52
C SER A 10 -19.03 74.70 10.96
N GLU A 11 -19.11 74.54 9.63
CA GLU A 11 -19.41 73.26 8.95
C GLU A 11 -19.92 73.45 7.51
N HIS A 12 -19.28 72.72 6.58
CA HIS A 12 -19.85 71.86 5.53
C HIS A 12 -19.09 71.92 4.19
N GLU A 13 -17.92 71.29 4.15
CA GLU A 13 -17.28 70.74 2.95
C GLU A 13 -16.88 69.29 3.22
N GLU A 14 -17.85 68.40 3.43
CA GLU A 14 -17.60 66.96 3.42
C GLU A 14 -18.86 66.30 2.86
N ASN A 15 -18.85 65.87 1.59
CA ASN A 15 -19.76 64.86 1.01
C ASN A 15 -19.57 64.60 -0.50
N LEU A 16 -18.39 64.83 -1.09
CA LEU A 16 -18.11 64.39 -2.48
C LEU A 16 -17.18 63.16 -2.57
N ASP A 17 -16.35 62.91 -1.55
CA ASP A 17 -15.35 61.84 -1.61
C ASP A 17 -15.93 60.46 -1.29
N ASN A 18 -17.00 60.40 -0.49
CA ASN A 18 -17.58 59.14 -0.01
C ASN A 18 -18.38 58.37 -1.09
N TYR A 19 -18.75 59.01 -2.21
CA TYR A 19 -19.51 58.36 -3.30
C TYR A 19 -18.59 57.69 -4.33
N ASN A 20 -17.33 58.14 -4.44
CA ASN A 20 -16.36 57.56 -5.38
C ASN A 20 -15.70 56.30 -4.81
N ASP A 21 -15.46 56.25 -3.49
CA ASP A 21 -14.82 55.11 -2.82
C ASP A 21 -15.72 53.84 -2.79
N GLU A 22 -17.05 54.00 -2.68
CA GLU A 22 -17.99 52.86 -2.74
C GLU A 22 -18.09 52.25 -4.15
N VAL A 23 -18.01 53.08 -5.20
CA VAL A 23 -18.06 52.63 -6.61
C VAL A 23 -16.75 51.96 -7.02
N GLU A 24 -15.60 52.49 -6.59
CA GLU A 24 -14.29 51.86 -6.85
C GLU A 24 -14.10 50.54 -6.10
N GLN A 25 -14.65 50.40 -4.88
CA GLN A 25 -14.64 49.13 -4.16
C GLN A 25 -15.51 48.07 -4.85
N ASP A 26 -16.69 48.42 -5.35
CA ASP A 26 -17.57 47.48 -6.07
C ASP A 26 -16.96 47.05 -7.42
N ASP A 27 -16.30 47.97 -8.14
CA ASP A 27 -15.59 47.67 -9.38
C ASP A 27 -14.36 46.78 -9.16
N ASN A 28 -13.62 46.97 -8.06
CA ASN A 28 -12.48 46.13 -7.71
C ASN A 28 -12.92 44.71 -7.27
N VAL A 29 -14.01 44.61 -6.51
CA VAL A 29 -14.63 43.31 -6.15
C VAL A 29 -15.13 42.59 -7.41
N ARG A 30 -15.71 43.33 -8.36
CA ARG A 30 -16.15 42.79 -9.65
C ARG A 30 -14.97 42.32 -10.51
N ALA A 31 -13.87 43.08 -10.56
CA ALA A 31 -12.65 42.70 -11.27
C ALA A 31 -12.01 41.44 -10.68
N ASN A 32 -11.90 41.34 -9.35
CA ASN A 32 -11.42 40.15 -8.66
C ASN A 32 -12.29 38.91 -8.95
N LYS A 33 -13.62 39.07 -8.95
CA LYS A 33 -14.54 37.97 -9.30
C LYS A 33 -14.36 37.50 -10.75
N MET A 34 -14.15 38.44 -11.68
CA MET A 34 -13.85 38.11 -13.08
C MET A 34 -12.50 37.40 -13.24
N GLU A 35 -11.49 37.80 -12.47
CA GLU A 35 -10.17 37.16 -12.47
C GLU A 35 -10.24 35.73 -11.91
N ILE A 36 -10.95 35.53 -10.80
CA ILE A 36 -11.21 34.19 -10.25
C ILE A 36 -11.94 33.32 -11.27
N HIS A 37 -13.00 33.85 -11.91
CA HIS A 37 -13.73 33.11 -12.95
C HIS A 37 -12.83 32.76 -14.15
N ARG A 38 -11.97 33.69 -14.59
CA ARG A 38 -11.00 33.47 -15.65
C ARG A 38 -9.98 32.38 -15.26
N ASN A 39 -9.53 32.36 -14.00
CA ASN A 39 -8.57 31.38 -13.52
C ASN A 39 -9.20 29.98 -13.39
N ILE A 40 -10.44 29.90 -12.90
CA ILE A 40 -11.23 28.65 -12.87
C ILE A 40 -11.39 28.09 -14.29
N GLU A 41 -11.79 28.92 -15.25
CA GLU A 41 -11.99 28.47 -16.64
C GLU A 41 -10.66 28.09 -17.32
N LYS A 42 -9.57 28.80 -17.00
CA LYS A 42 -8.22 28.42 -17.45
C LYS A 42 -7.82 27.05 -16.91
N ASN A 43 -8.03 26.80 -15.61
CA ASN A 43 -7.74 25.50 -14.99
C ASN A 43 -8.61 24.39 -15.57
N ARG A 44 -9.91 24.64 -15.77
CA ARG A 44 -10.83 23.68 -16.42
C ARG A 44 -10.35 23.27 -17.81
N ARG A 45 -9.95 24.25 -18.65
CA ARG A 45 -9.39 24.00 -19.98
C ARG A 45 -8.05 23.27 -19.94
N GLN A 46 -7.22 23.51 -18.93
CA GLN A 46 -5.97 22.77 -18.74
C GLN A 46 -6.25 21.31 -18.38
N THR A 47 -7.19 21.04 -17.47
CA THR A 47 -7.62 19.67 -17.12
C THR A 47 -8.24 18.96 -18.32
N GLU A 48 -9.11 19.63 -19.07
CA GLU A 48 -9.68 19.10 -20.31
C GLU A 48 -8.60 18.70 -21.31
N ARG A 49 -7.60 19.57 -21.54
CA ARG A 49 -6.47 19.25 -22.42
C ARG A 49 -5.67 18.05 -21.94
N LYS A 50 -5.45 17.90 -20.63
CA LYS A 50 -4.78 16.72 -20.06
C LYS A 50 -5.53 15.43 -20.39
N HIS A 51 -6.85 15.41 -20.20
CA HIS A 51 -7.68 14.26 -20.55
C HIS A 51 -7.65 13.93 -22.04
N PHE A 52 -7.66 14.94 -22.91
CA PHE A 52 -7.51 14.72 -24.36
C PHE A 52 -6.14 14.13 -24.71
N CYS A 53 -5.06 14.53 -24.03
CA CYS A 53 -3.73 13.94 -24.22
C CYS A 53 -3.68 12.48 -23.74
N GLU A 54 -4.23 12.18 -22.56
CA GLU A 54 -4.30 10.82 -22.02
C GLU A 54 -5.11 9.92 -22.95
N LEU A 55 -6.31 10.35 -23.34
CA LEU A 55 -7.18 9.61 -24.24
C LEU A 55 -6.53 9.39 -25.63
N SER A 56 -5.84 10.40 -26.16
CA SER A 56 -5.04 10.27 -27.38
C SER A 56 -3.95 9.21 -27.29
N SER A 57 -3.37 8.98 -26.11
CA SER A 57 -2.34 7.95 -25.90
C SER A 57 -2.90 6.53 -25.84
N LEU A 58 -4.18 6.39 -25.47
CA LEU A 58 -4.86 5.10 -25.32
C LEU A 58 -5.38 4.54 -26.65
N VAL A 59 -5.55 5.38 -27.68
CA VAL A 59 -6.08 4.97 -28.98
C VAL A 59 -4.96 4.41 -29.86
N THR A 60 -5.00 3.10 -30.15
CA THR A 60 -3.93 2.32 -30.80
C THR A 60 -3.61 2.69 -32.26
N HIS A 61 -4.35 3.61 -32.89
CA HIS A 61 -4.14 4.01 -34.28
C HIS A 61 -4.21 5.54 -34.49
N TRP A 62 -3.95 6.32 -33.45
CA TRP A 62 -4.01 7.77 -33.52
C TRP A 62 -2.64 8.39 -33.84
N SER A 63 -2.56 9.19 -34.91
CA SER A 63 -1.38 10.01 -35.25
C SER A 63 -1.80 11.48 -35.38
N PRO A 64 -1.45 12.36 -34.42
CA PRO A 64 -1.90 13.73 -34.44
C PRO A 64 -1.03 14.58 -35.39
N SER A 65 -1.59 15.00 -36.51
CA SER A 65 -0.89 15.92 -37.44
C SER A 65 -1.18 17.41 -37.21
N LYS A 66 -2.06 17.78 -36.25
CA LYS A 66 -2.21 19.12 -35.62
C LYS A 66 -3.37 19.10 -34.62
N SER A 67 -3.22 19.81 -33.48
CA SER A 67 -4.26 19.97 -32.45
C SER A 67 -5.28 21.04 -32.87
N SER A 68 -6.28 20.65 -33.67
CA SER A 68 -7.44 21.48 -34.02
C SER A 68 -8.66 21.08 -33.19
N LYS A 69 -9.66 21.97 -33.06
CA LYS A 69 -10.98 21.61 -32.49
C LYS A 69 -11.62 20.44 -33.25
N TYR A 70 -11.39 20.38 -34.57
CA TYR A 70 -11.82 19.27 -35.41
C TYR A 70 -11.17 17.94 -34.98
N THR A 71 -9.89 17.99 -34.66
CA THR A 71 -9.10 16.86 -34.15
C THR A 71 -9.65 16.31 -32.83
N GLN A 72 -10.15 17.17 -31.94
CA GLN A 72 -10.76 16.75 -30.67
C GLN A 72 -12.09 16.00 -30.87
N LEU A 73 -12.93 16.45 -31.81
CA LEU A 73 -14.19 15.78 -32.12
C LEU A 73 -13.96 14.40 -32.75
N VAL A 74 -13.03 14.29 -33.69
CA VAL A 74 -12.69 13.00 -34.30
C VAL A 74 -12.12 12.03 -33.27
N LEU A 75 -11.26 12.52 -32.37
CA LEU A 75 -10.71 11.71 -31.29
C LEU A 75 -11.81 11.17 -30.35
N LEU A 76 -12.81 11.99 -30.00
CA LEU A 76 -13.96 11.53 -29.22
C LEU A 76 -14.77 10.48 -29.98
N GLN A 77 -15.03 10.69 -31.28
CA GLN A 77 -15.80 9.76 -32.10
C GLN A 77 -15.12 8.38 -32.18
N ILE A 78 -13.81 8.34 -32.46
CA ILE A 78 -13.04 7.09 -32.47
C ILE A 78 -13.09 6.42 -31.10
N SER A 79 -12.99 7.19 -30.02
CA SER A 79 -13.03 6.66 -28.65
C SER A 79 -14.41 6.10 -28.28
N THR A 80 -15.49 6.75 -28.71
CA THR A 80 -16.85 6.24 -28.51
C THR A 80 -17.09 4.96 -29.30
N ASP A 81 -16.55 4.84 -30.51
CA ASP A 81 -16.66 3.63 -31.32
C ASP A 81 -15.88 2.47 -30.69
N LEU A 82 -14.68 2.73 -30.16
CA LEU A 82 -13.89 1.76 -29.40
C LEU A 82 -14.63 1.31 -28.13
N LEU A 83 -15.23 2.24 -27.38
CA LEU A 83 -15.99 1.93 -26.17
C LEU A 83 -17.21 1.05 -26.50
N ASN A 84 -17.92 1.37 -27.58
CA ASN A 84 -19.03 0.55 -28.05
C ASN A 84 -18.56 -0.86 -28.46
N ALA A 85 -17.41 -0.96 -29.14
CA ALA A 85 -16.84 -2.26 -29.51
C ALA A 85 -16.43 -3.10 -28.28
N ILE A 86 -15.91 -2.47 -27.22
CA ILE A 86 -15.61 -3.14 -25.94
C ILE A 86 -16.90 -3.61 -25.27
N ASN A 87 -17.89 -2.73 -25.13
CA ASN A 87 -19.18 -3.05 -24.51
C ASN A 87 -19.93 -4.17 -25.25
N LEU A 88 -19.82 -4.25 -26.58
CA LEU A 88 -20.41 -5.32 -27.39
C LEU A 88 -19.72 -6.68 -27.21
N ARG A 89 -18.45 -6.72 -26.77
CA ARG A 89 -17.77 -7.98 -26.42
C ARG A 89 -18.27 -8.56 -25.08
N ASP A 90 -18.85 -7.73 -24.22
CA ASP A 90 -19.30 -8.09 -22.87
C ASP A 90 -20.79 -8.48 -22.76
N GLN A 91 -21.42 -8.92 -23.88
CA GLN A 91 -22.85 -9.24 -24.01
C GLN A 91 -23.46 -10.22 -22.98
N TYR A 92 -22.66 -10.85 -22.11
CA TYR A 92 -23.15 -11.83 -21.13
C TYR A 92 -23.55 -11.25 -19.76
N ASN A 93 -23.30 -9.98 -19.46
CA ASN A 93 -23.68 -9.36 -18.17
C ASN A 93 -24.56 -8.12 -18.37
N SER A 94 -25.79 -8.33 -18.83
CA SER A 94 -26.74 -7.29 -19.25
C SER A 94 -27.43 -6.49 -18.12
N LEU A 95 -26.94 -6.53 -16.87
CA LEU A 95 -27.65 -5.91 -15.75
C LEU A 95 -26.85 -4.88 -14.93
N LEU A 96 -25.53 -4.75 -15.11
CA LEU A 96 -24.77 -3.58 -14.64
C LEU A 96 -23.52 -3.38 -15.52
N PRO A 97 -23.21 -2.14 -15.97
CA PRO A 97 -21.92 -1.84 -16.58
C PRO A 97 -20.84 -1.94 -15.51
N SER A 98 -20.24 -3.11 -15.33
CA SER A 98 -19.07 -3.28 -14.48
C SER A 98 -17.85 -2.80 -15.23
N TYR A 99 -17.07 -1.88 -14.65
CA TYR A 99 -15.79 -1.40 -15.18
C TYR A 99 -14.79 -2.54 -15.48
N LEU A 100 -14.98 -3.69 -14.84
CA LEU A 100 -14.17 -4.89 -14.98
C LEU A 100 -15.10 -6.10 -15.13
N THR A 101 -14.76 -7.01 -16.03
CA THR A 101 -15.37 -8.34 -16.14
C THR A 101 -15.08 -9.19 -14.89
N GLU A 102 -15.90 -10.21 -14.63
CA GLU A 102 -15.67 -11.13 -13.49
C GLU A 102 -14.29 -11.80 -13.56
N SER A 103 -13.80 -12.09 -14.77
CA SER A 103 -12.44 -12.58 -15.02
C SER A 103 -11.36 -11.57 -14.65
N GLU A 104 -11.53 -10.30 -14.97
CA GLU A 104 -10.56 -9.25 -14.63
C GLU A 104 -10.56 -8.95 -13.14
N ILE A 105 -11.71 -8.98 -12.47
CA ILE A 105 -11.79 -8.86 -11.02
C ILE A 105 -11.07 -10.03 -10.35
N LYS A 106 -11.30 -11.26 -10.81
CA LYS A 106 -10.59 -12.45 -10.31
C LYS A 106 -9.09 -12.35 -10.54
N PHE A 107 -8.67 -11.89 -11.72
CA PHE A 107 -7.27 -11.68 -12.06
C PHE A 107 -6.64 -10.63 -11.17
N LEU A 108 -7.23 -9.44 -11.06
CA LEU A 108 -6.73 -8.36 -10.20
C LEU A 108 -6.68 -8.76 -8.74
N HIS A 109 -7.66 -9.51 -8.24
CA HIS A 109 -7.63 -10.02 -6.87
C HIS A 109 -6.44 -10.95 -6.66
N LEU A 110 -6.21 -11.91 -7.57
CA LEU A 110 -5.07 -12.83 -7.50
C LEU A 110 -3.72 -12.16 -7.78
N GLU A 111 -3.69 -11.09 -8.58
CA GLU A 111 -2.47 -10.38 -8.95
C GLU A 111 -2.04 -9.40 -7.85
N ALA A 112 -3.00 -8.66 -7.29
CA ALA A 112 -2.77 -7.67 -6.22
C ALA A 112 -2.65 -8.31 -4.84
N SER A 113 -3.25 -9.49 -4.62
CA SER A 113 -2.99 -10.25 -3.40
C SER A 113 -1.72 -11.08 -3.58
N ASN A 114 -0.78 -10.96 -2.65
CA ASN A 114 0.27 -11.96 -2.45
C ASN A 114 -0.38 -13.23 -1.87
N ALA A 115 -1.26 -13.84 -2.66
CA ALA A 115 -2.04 -15.01 -2.32
C ALA A 115 -2.10 -16.00 -3.49
N PHE A 116 -2.27 -17.28 -3.18
CA PHE A 116 -2.61 -18.30 -4.16
C PHE A 116 -3.77 -19.15 -3.65
N LEU A 117 -4.62 -19.60 -4.58
CA LEU A 117 -5.71 -20.52 -4.31
C LEU A 117 -5.25 -21.94 -4.57
N PHE A 118 -5.63 -22.86 -3.69
CA PHE A 118 -5.45 -24.28 -3.90
C PHE A 118 -6.69 -25.06 -3.49
N VAL A 119 -6.86 -26.23 -4.10
CA VAL A 119 -7.96 -27.16 -3.81
C VAL A 119 -7.37 -28.52 -3.53
N THR A 120 -7.70 -29.09 -2.38
CA THR A 120 -7.30 -30.46 -2.00
C THR A 120 -8.52 -31.37 -1.92
N THR A 121 -8.42 -32.58 -2.44
CA THR A 121 -9.38 -33.65 -2.16
C THR A 121 -9.21 -34.11 -0.73
N ILE A 122 -10.32 -34.35 -0.03
CA ILE A 122 -10.33 -34.90 1.32
C ILE A 122 -10.70 -36.37 1.19
N ASP A 123 -9.73 -37.25 1.37
CA ASP A 123 -9.97 -38.68 1.42
C ASP A 123 -9.41 -39.27 2.71
N SER A 124 -10.31 -39.58 3.67
CA SER A 124 -10.10 -40.16 5.02
C SER A 124 -9.00 -39.56 5.92
N THR A 125 -7.78 -39.37 5.42
CA THR A 125 -6.64 -38.66 6.05
C THR A 125 -5.68 -37.98 5.05
N LEU A 126 -5.85 -38.19 3.75
CA LEU A 126 -4.98 -37.68 2.69
C LEU A 126 -5.58 -36.42 2.07
N PHE A 127 -4.77 -35.37 1.98
CA PHE A 127 -5.16 -34.08 1.39
C PHE A 127 -4.38 -33.87 0.10
N HIS A 128 -4.77 -34.56 -0.98
CA HIS A 128 -4.08 -34.43 -2.28
C HIS A 128 -4.49 -33.13 -2.98
N ILE A 129 -3.50 -32.34 -3.39
CA ILE A 129 -3.72 -31.09 -4.11
C ILE A 129 -4.19 -31.42 -5.53
N LYS A 130 -5.42 -31.04 -5.89
CA LYS A 130 -5.97 -31.22 -7.23
C LYS A 130 -5.83 -29.99 -8.12
N HIS A 131 -5.75 -28.81 -7.53
CA HIS A 131 -5.61 -27.57 -8.27
C HIS A 131 -4.83 -26.56 -7.45
N VAL A 132 -3.99 -25.77 -8.12
CA VAL A 132 -3.29 -24.63 -7.55
C VAL A 132 -3.16 -23.53 -8.61
N THR A 133 -3.29 -22.28 -8.22
CA THR A 133 -3.10 -21.13 -9.12
C THR A 133 -1.61 -20.82 -9.34
N ASN A 134 -1.26 -20.32 -10.54
CA ASN A 134 0.12 -19.95 -10.90
C ASN A 134 0.78 -18.94 -9.93
N SER A 135 0.00 -18.16 -9.17
CA SER A 135 0.50 -17.25 -8.14
C SER A 135 1.37 -17.93 -7.06
N ILE A 136 1.34 -19.27 -6.93
CA ILE A 136 2.23 -20.00 -6.01
C ILE A 136 3.71 -19.70 -6.23
N HIS A 137 4.12 -19.48 -7.48
CA HIS A 137 5.51 -19.16 -7.83
C HIS A 137 5.98 -17.87 -7.16
N ARG A 138 5.10 -16.89 -6.99
CA ARG A 138 5.43 -15.59 -6.37
C ARG A 138 5.64 -15.71 -4.86
N ILE A 139 5.01 -16.68 -4.20
CA ILE A 139 5.03 -16.81 -2.72
C ILE A 139 6.02 -17.88 -2.24
N LEU A 140 5.97 -19.08 -2.85
CA LEU A 140 6.76 -20.24 -2.39
C LEU A 140 7.87 -20.63 -3.37
N TYR A 141 7.98 -19.94 -4.50
CA TYR A 141 8.95 -20.23 -5.57
C TYR A 141 8.83 -21.64 -6.17
N PHE A 142 7.66 -22.27 -6.03
CA PHE A 142 7.31 -23.53 -6.67
C PHE A 142 6.56 -23.29 -7.99
N LYS A 143 6.72 -24.21 -8.93
CA LYS A 143 5.83 -24.29 -10.08
C LYS A 143 4.58 -25.10 -9.73
N PRO A 144 3.41 -24.81 -10.32
CA PRO A 144 2.17 -25.55 -10.06
C PRO A 144 2.31 -27.06 -10.17
N GLU A 145 3.08 -27.56 -11.14
CA GLU A 145 3.25 -28.98 -11.42
C GLU A 145 3.95 -29.73 -10.28
N GLN A 146 4.75 -29.03 -9.47
CA GLN A 146 5.44 -29.61 -8.31
C GLN A 146 4.51 -29.76 -7.10
N TRP A 147 3.41 -29.01 -7.07
CA TRP A 147 2.40 -29.06 -6.01
C TRP A 147 1.23 -29.96 -6.37
N LEU A 148 0.90 -30.10 -7.66
CA LEU A 148 -0.20 -30.94 -8.11
C LEU A 148 0.01 -32.41 -7.72
N GLU A 149 -1.08 -33.04 -7.28
CA GLU A 149 -1.21 -34.44 -6.83
C GLU A 149 -0.38 -34.83 -5.60
N GLN A 150 0.44 -33.92 -5.08
CA GLN A 150 1.16 -34.09 -3.84
C GLN A 150 0.23 -33.98 -2.64
N ASN A 151 0.65 -34.61 -1.53
CA ASN A 151 -0.04 -34.49 -0.25
C ASN A 151 0.25 -33.11 0.35
N PHE A 152 -0.78 -32.34 0.67
CA PHE A 152 -0.64 -31.00 1.26
C PHE A 152 0.24 -30.98 2.52
N PHE A 153 0.17 -32.03 3.34
CA PHE A 153 0.96 -32.11 4.58
C PHE A 153 2.47 -32.23 4.36
N SER A 154 2.94 -32.64 3.18
CA SER A 154 4.39 -32.73 2.90
C SER A 154 5.07 -31.36 2.83
N PHE A 155 4.29 -30.31 2.55
CA PHE A 155 4.81 -28.94 2.45
C PHE A 155 4.76 -28.17 3.77
N ILE A 156 4.18 -28.75 4.83
CA ILE A 156 4.04 -28.10 6.14
C ILE A 156 5.26 -28.41 7.00
N HIS A 157 5.68 -27.45 7.81
CA HIS A 157 6.72 -27.68 8.82
C HIS A 157 6.30 -28.79 9.82
N PRO A 158 7.21 -29.71 10.19
CA PRO A 158 6.89 -30.86 11.05
C PRO A 158 6.23 -30.46 12.38
N ASP A 159 6.69 -29.39 13.04
CA ASP A 159 6.08 -28.89 14.29
C ASP A 159 4.61 -28.46 14.12
N ASP A 160 4.25 -27.93 12.95
CA ASP A 160 2.91 -27.37 12.70
C ASP A 160 1.96 -28.46 12.17
N LEU A 161 2.50 -29.60 11.71
CA LEU A 161 1.76 -30.67 11.04
C LEU A 161 0.61 -31.21 11.88
N PHE A 162 0.84 -31.50 13.17
CA PHE A 162 -0.19 -32.03 14.07
C PHE A 162 -1.33 -31.02 14.28
N GLN A 163 -0.99 -29.74 14.45
CA GLN A 163 -1.98 -28.68 14.62
C GLN A 163 -2.84 -28.52 13.37
N VAL A 164 -2.22 -28.45 12.19
CA VAL A 164 -2.96 -28.29 10.92
C VAL A 164 -3.83 -29.51 10.63
N GLN A 165 -3.30 -30.71 10.83
CA GLN A 165 -4.03 -31.95 10.59
C GLN A 165 -5.25 -32.08 11.50
N SER A 166 -5.11 -31.80 12.80
CA SER A 166 -6.23 -31.85 13.74
C SER A 166 -7.32 -30.82 13.40
N GLN A 167 -6.93 -29.61 13.00
CA GLN A 167 -7.86 -28.56 12.59
C GLN A 167 -8.62 -28.94 11.30
N LEU A 168 -7.92 -29.46 10.29
CA LEU A 168 -8.55 -29.91 9.04
C LEU A 168 -9.47 -31.12 9.26
N ILE A 169 -9.07 -32.10 10.06
CA ILE A 169 -9.91 -33.26 10.42
C ILE A 169 -11.15 -32.82 11.21
N SER A 170 -11.03 -31.83 12.10
CA SER A 170 -12.19 -31.31 12.81
C SER A 170 -13.18 -30.62 11.87
N LEU A 171 -12.71 -30.00 10.79
CA LEU A 171 -13.58 -29.35 9.81
C LEU A 171 -14.30 -30.32 8.89
N THR A 172 -13.74 -31.52 8.61
CA THR A 172 -14.44 -32.50 7.77
C THR A 172 -15.79 -32.89 8.37
N LYS A 173 -15.93 -32.77 9.70
CA LYS A 173 -17.19 -32.94 10.45
C LYS A 173 -18.13 -31.73 10.36
N GLN A 174 -17.65 -30.54 9.98
CA GLN A 174 -18.37 -29.27 9.94
C GLN A 174 -18.30 -28.64 8.54
N ILE A 175 -19.02 -29.23 7.60
CA ILE A 175 -19.08 -28.77 6.20
C ILE A 175 -19.58 -27.32 6.14
N HIS A 176 -18.99 -26.50 5.26
CA HIS A 176 -19.24 -25.06 5.09
C HIS A 176 -18.72 -24.10 6.18
N LYS A 177 -18.06 -24.60 7.23
CA LYS A 177 -17.41 -23.73 8.21
C LYS A 177 -16.12 -23.13 7.64
N LYS A 178 -15.93 -21.83 7.85
CA LYS A 178 -14.68 -21.12 7.55
C LYS A 178 -13.64 -21.43 8.61
N ILE A 179 -12.41 -21.69 8.18
CA ILE A 179 -11.23 -21.76 9.05
C ILE A 179 -10.18 -20.77 8.59
N SER A 180 -9.37 -20.32 9.55
CA SER A 180 -8.11 -19.65 9.32
C SER A 180 -7.04 -20.44 10.07
N ILE A 181 -6.00 -20.88 9.36
CA ILE A 181 -4.91 -21.70 9.88
C ILE A 181 -3.60 -20.96 9.64
N ASN A 182 -2.82 -20.77 10.71
CA ASN A 182 -1.47 -20.24 10.60
C ASN A 182 -0.49 -21.40 10.60
N CYS A 183 0.34 -21.50 9.56
CA CYS A 183 1.35 -22.56 9.46
C CYS A 183 2.56 -22.09 8.66
N ARG A 184 3.68 -22.79 8.85
CA ARG A 184 4.87 -22.61 8.03
C ARG A 184 4.85 -23.57 6.85
N LEU A 185 4.96 -23.03 5.64
CA LEU A 185 5.13 -23.81 4.41
C LEU A 185 6.59 -23.79 3.96
N ILE A 186 7.05 -24.91 3.43
CA ILE A 186 8.36 -25.00 2.78
C ILE A 186 8.34 -24.21 1.47
N GLN A 187 9.47 -23.60 1.16
CA GLN A 187 9.76 -22.96 -0.12
C GLN A 187 10.72 -23.84 -0.93
N ASN A 188 10.80 -23.59 -2.24
CA ASN A 188 11.70 -24.33 -3.14
C ASN A 188 13.21 -24.13 -2.81
N ASN A 189 13.56 -23.16 -1.97
CA ASN A 189 14.92 -22.91 -1.47
C ASN A 189 15.23 -23.65 -0.14
N ASN A 190 14.39 -24.61 0.29
CA ASN A 190 14.45 -25.31 1.58
C ASN A 190 14.32 -24.42 2.82
N SER A 191 13.85 -23.18 2.68
CA SER A 191 13.47 -22.34 3.82
C SER A 191 11.96 -22.44 4.09
N TYR A 192 11.53 -22.01 5.28
CA TYR A 192 10.13 -22.01 5.67
C TYR A 192 9.58 -20.60 5.78
N VAL A 193 8.37 -20.38 5.26
CA VAL A 193 7.68 -19.10 5.35
C VAL A 193 6.35 -19.27 6.09
N SER A 194 6.11 -18.35 7.03
CA SER A 194 4.84 -18.28 7.75
C SER A 194 3.76 -17.76 6.81
N VAL A 195 2.69 -18.53 6.67
CA VAL A 195 1.52 -18.20 5.85
C VAL A 195 0.24 -18.35 6.66
N ILE A 196 -0.81 -17.68 6.19
CA ILE A 196 -2.18 -17.86 6.68
C ILE A 196 -2.97 -18.55 5.58
N ILE A 197 -3.69 -19.60 5.95
CA ILE A 197 -4.54 -20.38 5.06
C ILE A 197 -5.98 -20.22 5.53
N ASP A 198 -6.74 -19.44 4.76
CA ASP A 198 -8.17 -19.32 4.95
C ASP A 198 -8.89 -20.27 4.01
N GLY A 199 -9.78 -21.10 4.53
CA GLY A 199 -10.43 -22.09 3.70
C GLY A 199 -11.77 -22.58 4.20
N ILE A 200 -12.45 -23.28 3.29
CA ILE A 200 -13.75 -23.91 3.54
C ILE A 200 -13.77 -25.29 2.92
N ILE A 201 -14.47 -26.21 3.58
CA ILE A 201 -14.76 -27.53 3.02
C ILE A 201 -16.10 -27.47 2.29
N LYS A 202 -16.10 -27.86 1.02
CA LYS A 202 -17.29 -27.94 0.16
C LYS A 202 -17.33 -29.29 -0.56
N LYS A 203 -18.54 -29.72 -0.91
CA LYS A 203 -18.74 -30.84 -1.83
C LYS A 203 -18.64 -30.33 -3.26
N VAL A 204 -17.77 -30.95 -4.05
CA VAL A 204 -17.35 -30.47 -5.36
C VAL A 204 -17.39 -31.63 -6.38
N ASN A 205 -17.81 -31.34 -7.62
CA ASN A 205 -17.84 -32.30 -8.72
C ASN A 205 -16.44 -32.47 -9.35
N LYS A 206 -16.26 -33.44 -10.27
CA LYS A 206 -15.01 -33.66 -11.01
C LYS A 206 -14.48 -32.42 -11.75
N LEU A 207 -15.36 -31.49 -12.10
CA LEU A 207 -15.05 -30.22 -12.76
C LEU A 207 -14.76 -29.06 -11.78
N LEU A 208 -14.54 -29.35 -10.49
CA LEU A 208 -14.31 -28.37 -9.43
C LEU A 208 -15.47 -27.38 -9.20
N LYS A 209 -16.67 -27.69 -9.69
CA LYS A 209 -17.89 -26.89 -9.46
C LYS A 209 -18.61 -27.33 -8.18
N PRO A 210 -19.15 -26.38 -7.38
CA PRO A 210 -19.90 -26.70 -6.18
C PRO A 210 -21.19 -27.44 -6.55
N VAL A 211 -21.57 -28.38 -5.70
CA VAL A 211 -22.61 -29.36 -6.00
C VAL A 211 -23.71 -29.30 -4.96
N SER A 212 -24.96 -29.43 -5.41
CA SER A 212 -26.11 -29.61 -4.53
C SER A 212 -25.99 -30.91 -3.73
N LYS A 213 -26.74 -31.01 -2.61
CA LYS A 213 -26.59 -32.11 -1.64
C LYS A 213 -26.75 -33.51 -2.27
N ASP A 214 -27.55 -33.63 -3.33
CA ASP A 214 -28.03 -34.90 -3.89
C ASP A 214 -27.18 -35.50 -5.02
N GLU A 215 -26.23 -34.77 -5.62
CA GLU A 215 -25.38 -35.35 -6.66
C GLU A 215 -24.11 -36.00 -6.08
N CYS A 216 -23.53 -36.95 -6.83
CA CYS A 216 -22.27 -37.60 -6.48
C CYS A 216 -21.08 -36.64 -6.68
N GLY A 217 -20.54 -36.11 -5.57
CA GLY A 217 -19.35 -35.28 -5.53
C GLY A 217 -18.44 -35.68 -4.37
N PHE A 218 -17.17 -35.29 -4.43
CA PHE A 218 -16.21 -35.54 -3.34
C PHE A 218 -16.07 -34.30 -2.45
N LEU A 219 -15.61 -34.49 -1.22
CA LEU A 219 -15.29 -33.37 -0.33
C LEU A 219 -13.94 -32.78 -0.72
N ALA A 220 -13.91 -31.47 -0.91
CA ALA A 220 -12.69 -30.73 -1.18
C ALA A 220 -12.53 -29.57 -0.19
N PHE A 221 -11.31 -29.38 0.27
CA PHE A 221 -10.92 -28.18 0.99
C PHE A 221 -10.42 -27.16 -0.02
N ILE A 222 -11.08 -26.00 -0.05
CA ILE A 222 -10.74 -24.87 -0.91
C ILE A 222 -10.06 -23.84 0.00
N GLY A 223 -8.76 -23.65 -0.18
CA GLY A 223 -7.93 -22.78 0.65
C GLY A 223 -7.31 -21.65 -0.15
N ILE A 224 -7.32 -20.45 0.40
CA ILE A 224 -6.57 -19.29 -0.05
C ILE A 224 -5.40 -19.13 0.91
N CYS A 225 -4.19 -19.30 0.40
CA CYS A 225 -2.95 -19.10 1.14
C CYS A 225 -2.44 -17.70 0.84
N TYR A 226 -2.12 -16.93 1.87
CA TYR A 226 -1.51 -15.61 1.73
C TYR A 226 -0.45 -15.38 2.79
N LEU A 227 0.51 -14.52 2.47
CA LEU A 227 1.45 -14.03 3.46
C LEU A 227 0.69 -13.16 4.46
N PRO A 228 0.91 -13.31 5.79
CA PRO A 228 0.31 -12.44 6.77
C PRO A 228 0.62 -11.00 6.35
N LEU A 229 -0.43 -10.19 6.18
CA LEU A 229 -0.31 -8.79 5.81
C LEU A 229 0.77 -8.17 6.71
N THR A 230 1.68 -7.38 6.13
CA THR A 230 2.78 -6.72 6.82
C THR A 230 2.34 -5.92 8.05
N SER A 231 1.04 -5.65 8.23
CA SER A 231 0.44 -5.10 9.44
C SER A 231 0.47 -6.05 10.66
N GLU A 232 0.32 -7.36 10.49
CA GLU A 232 0.49 -8.35 11.56
C GLU A 232 1.96 -8.67 11.82
N TYR A 233 2.78 -8.74 10.77
CA TYR A 233 4.23 -8.80 10.92
C TYR A 233 4.75 -7.55 11.64
N ASN A 234 4.25 -6.36 11.28
CA ASN A 234 4.51 -5.12 12.03
C ASN A 234 3.88 -5.14 13.41
N LYS A 235 2.71 -5.71 13.69
CA LYS A 235 2.17 -5.77 15.05
C LYS A 235 2.94 -6.74 15.94
N LYS A 236 3.28 -7.94 15.47
CA LYS A 236 4.09 -8.94 16.20
C LYS A 236 5.53 -8.47 16.36
N ASN A 237 6.12 -7.88 15.32
CA ASN A 237 7.43 -7.25 15.43
C ASN A 237 7.35 -5.99 16.29
N MET A 238 6.33 -5.14 16.20
CA MET A 238 6.11 -4.03 17.13
C MET A 238 5.94 -4.52 18.57
N CYS A 239 5.34 -5.69 18.81
CA CYS A 239 5.30 -6.30 20.14
C CYS A 239 6.68 -6.85 20.58
N ARG A 240 7.55 -7.28 19.66
CA ARG A 240 8.96 -7.60 19.95
C ARG A 240 9.84 -6.34 20.11
N TYR A 241 9.53 -5.26 19.40
CA TYR A 241 10.15 -3.93 19.50
C TYR A 241 9.59 -3.12 20.69
N LYS A 242 8.46 -3.54 21.27
CA LYS A 242 7.99 -3.14 22.61
C LYS A 242 8.78 -3.86 23.71
N ASN A 243 10.04 -4.20 23.46
CA ASN A 243 10.94 -4.46 24.57
C ASN A 243 11.16 -3.09 25.24
N PRO A 244 10.75 -2.88 26.51
CA PRO A 244 10.79 -1.57 27.16
C PRO A 244 12.21 -1.08 27.46
N GLN A 245 13.23 -1.69 26.85
CA GLN A 245 14.65 -1.41 27.01
C GLN A 245 15.36 -1.11 25.68
N SER A 246 14.69 -1.20 24.53
CA SER A 246 15.28 -0.85 23.23
C SER A 246 14.86 0.56 22.81
N LEU A 247 15.85 1.43 22.59
CA LEU A 247 15.68 2.80 22.16
C LEU A 247 15.93 2.90 20.64
N ILE A 248 14.92 3.32 19.89
CA ILE A 248 14.98 3.43 18.43
C ILE A 248 14.87 4.90 18.05
N PHE A 249 15.86 5.40 17.32
CA PHE A 249 15.85 6.75 16.74
C PHE A 249 16.52 6.73 15.38
N SER A 250 16.11 7.65 14.50
CA SER A 250 16.81 7.89 13.24
C SER A 250 17.81 9.02 13.45
N CYS A 251 19.01 8.93 12.87
CA CYS A 251 20.00 9.99 12.99
C CYS A 251 20.75 10.25 11.69
N ARG A 252 21.26 11.47 11.56
CA ARG A 252 22.20 11.85 10.49
C ARG A 252 23.59 12.01 11.08
N CYS A 253 24.55 11.35 10.43
CA CYS A 253 25.95 11.34 10.81
C CYS A 253 26.81 12.04 9.76
N THR A 254 27.92 12.64 10.18
CA THR A 254 28.91 13.20 9.25
C THR A 254 29.60 12.06 8.47
N PRO A 255 29.85 12.18 7.17
CA PRO A 255 30.41 11.09 6.36
C PRO A 255 31.84 10.70 6.73
N ASN A 256 32.63 11.62 7.30
CA ASN A 256 34.06 11.39 7.58
C ASN A 256 34.31 10.90 9.02
N ASP A 257 33.66 11.52 10.01
CA ASP A 257 33.89 11.23 11.44
C ASP A 257 32.76 10.40 12.09
N TRP A 258 31.69 10.13 11.33
CA TRP A 258 30.45 9.47 11.79
C TRP A 258 29.87 10.02 13.08
N LYS A 259 30.05 11.33 13.30
CA LYS A 259 29.47 12.06 14.42
C LYS A 259 28.01 12.35 14.14
N ILE A 260 27.17 12.03 15.11
CA ILE A 260 25.73 12.29 15.05
C ILE A 260 25.48 13.79 15.23
N PHE A 261 24.85 14.46 14.26
CA PHE A 261 24.53 15.89 14.35
C PHE A 261 23.03 16.20 14.40
N LEU A 262 22.19 15.26 13.92
CA LEU A 262 20.73 15.37 13.94
C LEU A 262 20.13 14.03 14.37
N VAL A 263 19.20 14.07 15.32
CA VAL A 263 18.45 12.91 15.80
C VAL A 263 16.96 13.20 15.59
N ASP A 264 16.29 12.37 14.80
CA ASP A 264 14.85 12.40 14.59
C ASP A 264 14.18 11.50 15.64
N CYS A 265 13.45 12.14 16.55
CA CYS A 265 12.85 11.53 17.73
C CYS A 265 11.42 11.02 17.49
N SER A 266 10.90 11.14 16.27
CA SER A 266 9.51 10.79 15.91
C SER A 266 9.14 9.31 16.14
N ILE A 267 10.14 8.43 16.30
CA ILE A 267 9.98 6.97 16.44
C ILE A 267 10.28 6.49 17.88
N SER A 268 10.63 7.40 18.79
CA SER A 268 11.16 7.00 20.11
C SER A 268 10.11 6.46 21.09
N THR A 269 10.48 5.39 21.79
CA THR A 269 9.72 4.73 22.87
C THR A 269 9.97 5.33 24.26
N PHE A 270 10.94 6.25 24.40
CA PHE A 270 11.33 6.88 25.67
C PHE A 270 11.17 8.40 25.62
N PRO A 271 10.19 8.97 26.33
CA PRO A 271 10.01 10.42 26.41
C PRO A 271 10.95 11.13 27.40
N SER A 272 11.78 10.41 28.16
CA SER A 272 12.53 10.93 29.31
C SER A 272 14.06 11.02 29.15
N ILE A 273 14.63 10.57 28.03
CA ILE A 273 16.09 10.64 27.79
C ILE A 273 16.39 11.92 26.99
N SER A 274 17.29 12.76 27.50
CA SER A 274 17.78 13.94 26.77
C SER A 274 18.66 13.49 25.60
N PHE A 275 18.09 13.46 24.39
CA PHE A 275 18.76 13.01 23.16
C PHE A 275 20.00 13.85 22.78
N ASP A 276 20.24 14.99 23.44
CA ASP A 276 21.50 15.73 23.39
C ASP A 276 22.72 14.89 23.80
N LEU A 277 22.54 13.81 24.58
CA LEU A 277 23.59 12.87 24.97
C LEU A 277 24.27 12.16 23.79
N PHE A 278 23.56 12.02 22.66
CA PHE A 278 24.06 11.36 21.45
C PHE A 278 24.71 12.34 20.47
N ARG A 279 24.49 13.66 20.65
CA ARG A 279 24.99 14.67 19.73
C ARG A 279 26.51 14.79 19.85
N ASN A 280 27.18 14.90 18.72
CA ASN A 280 28.64 15.02 18.58
C ASN A 280 29.46 13.78 19.03
N LYS A 281 28.82 12.65 19.35
CA LYS A 281 29.50 11.36 19.59
C LYS A 281 29.54 10.52 18.31
N SER A 282 30.53 9.64 18.22
CA SER A 282 30.65 8.73 17.08
C SER A 282 29.62 7.61 17.23
N ILE A 283 29.01 7.20 16.11
CA ILE A 283 28.07 6.07 16.13
C ILE A 283 28.75 4.76 16.56
N LEU A 284 30.07 4.64 16.34
CA LEU A 284 30.87 3.47 16.73
C LEU A 284 30.95 3.28 18.24
N ASP A 285 30.91 4.37 19.01
CA ASP A 285 31.00 4.33 20.48
C ASP A 285 29.82 3.59 21.11
N PHE A 286 28.72 3.43 20.36
CA PHE A 286 27.48 2.79 20.81
C PHE A 286 27.30 1.36 20.25
N ILE A 287 28.28 0.87 19.48
CA ILE A 287 28.25 -0.46 18.85
C ILE A 287 29.22 -1.38 19.62
N SER A 288 28.83 -2.63 19.82
CA SER A 288 29.71 -3.65 20.43
C SER A 288 31.02 -3.77 19.63
N ILE A 289 32.15 -3.88 20.34
CA ILE A 289 33.49 -3.93 19.76
C ILE A 289 33.61 -5.03 18.68
N ASP A 290 32.88 -6.13 18.85
CA ASP A 290 32.86 -7.25 17.89
C ASP A 290 32.16 -6.90 16.56
N GLU A 291 31.19 -5.99 16.59
CA GLU A 291 30.38 -5.58 15.44
C GLU A 291 30.87 -4.28 14.77
N GLN A 292 31.72 -3.51 15.46
CA GLN A 292 32.24 -2.23 14.98
C GLN A 292 32.96 -2.35 13.62
N SER A 293 33.74 -3.41 13.41
CA SER A 293 34.48 -3.63 12.16
C SER A 293 33.56 -3.87 10.96
N TYR A 294 32.49 -4.64 11.16
CA TYR A 294 31.48 -4.92 10.13
C TYR A 294 30.65 -3.66 9.81
N VAL A 295 30.24 -2.92 10.84
CA VAL A 295 29.48 -1.67 10.64
C VAL A 295 30.36 -0.60 9.98
N HIS A 296 31.63 -0.48 10.35
CA HIS A 296 32.60 0.43 9.70
C HIS A 296 32.76 0.11 8.21
N GLN A 297 32.89 -1.17 7.83
CA GLN A 297 32.97 -1.59 6.43
C GLN A 297 31.67 -1.28 5.66
N THR A 298 30.53 -1.53 6.29
CA THR A 298 29.21 -1.27 5.68
C THR A 298 28.98 0.23 5.47
N LEU A 299 29.36 1.06 6.44
CA LEU A 299 29.30 2.52 6.35
C LEU A 299 30.24 3.06 5.25
N LEU A 300 31.48 2.55 5.15
CA LEU A 300 32.38 2.96 4.07
C LEU A 300 31.85 2.58 2.68
N ASN A 301 31.31 1.38 2.52
CA ASN A 301 30.72 0.94 1.25
C ASN A 301 29.52 1.81 0.86
N SER A 302 28.72 2.25 1.83
CA SER A 302 27.56 3.11 1.60
C SER A 302 27.91 4.52 1.11
N ILE A 303 29.09 5.05 1.48
CA ILE A 303 29.57 6.35 1.00
C ILE A 303 29.99 6.27 -0.48
N LEU A 304 30.53 5.12 -0.91
CA LEU A 304 30.97 4.89 -2.28
C LEU A 304 29.79 4.66 -3.25
N THR A 305 28.67 4.13 -2.75
CA THR A 305 27.42 4.01 -3.50
C THR A 305 26.65 5.33 -3.44
N SER A 306 26.62 6.08 -4.53
CA SER A 306 25.94 7.37 -4.67
C SER A 306 24.40 7.27 -4.65
N SER A 307 23.83 6.54 -3.70
CA SER A 307 22.40 6.43 -3.43
C SER A 307 22.15 6.92 -2.00
N ASN A 308 21.11 7.76 -1.82
CA ASN A 308 20.60 8.15 -0.50
C ASN A 308 19.97 6.93 0.19
N GLU A 309 20.76 5.90 0.48
CA GLU A 309 20.30 4.68 1.14
C GLU A 309 20.24 4.90 2.65
N LEU A 310 19.05 4.64 3.21
CA LEU A 310 18.82 4.61 4.65
C LEU A 310 19.47 3.35 5.21
N ILE A 311 20.56 3.52 5.95
CA ILE A 311 21.24 2.43 6.65
C ILE A 311 20.56 2.23 8.01
N THR A 312 20.03 1.05 8.24
CA THR A 312 19.42 0.66 9.51
C THR A 312 20.43 -0.10 10.35
N CYS A 313 20.96 0.54 11.40
CA CYS A 313 21.81 -0.11 12.38
C CYS A 313 21.02 -0.36 13.66
N THR A 314 21.02 -1.60 14.15
CA THR A 314 20.44 -1.98 15.45
C THR A 314 21.57 -2.18 16.44
N PHE A 315 21.62 -1.39 17.51
CA PHE A 315 22.61 -1.54 18.58
C PHE A 315 21.91 -1.63 19.94
N ILE A 316 22.54 -2.34 20.86
CA ILE A 316 22.03 -2.53 22.22
C ILE A 316 22.66 -1.43 23.08
N TYR A 317 21.86 -0.41 23.41
CA TYR A 317 22.28 0.64 24.34
C TYR A 317 21.79 0.30 25.75
N SER A 318 22.72 0.09 26.68
CA SER A 318 22.42 -0.03 28.11
C SER A 318 22.56 1.34 28.77
N PRO A 319 21.49 1.96 29.29
CA PRO A 319 21.57 3.26 29.95
C PRO A 319 22.35 3.26 31.27
N ASN A 320 22.77 2.07 31.76
CA ASN A 320 23.39 1.92 33.08
C ASN A 320 24.91 2.18 33.11
N GLU A 321 25.57 2.46 31.98
CA GLU A 321 27.04 2.64 31.94
C GLU A 321 27.50 4.11 31.99
N ILE A 322 26.59 5.08 32.17
CA ILE A 322 26.95 6.52 32.22
C ILE A 322 26.88 7.11 33.63
N PHE A 323 26.45 6.34 34.63
CA PHE A 323 26.52 6.73 36.04
C PHE A 323 27.62 5.97 36.79
N THR A 324 28.87 6.13 36.32
CA THR A 324 30.07 5.99 37.16
C THR A 324 31.09 7.03 36.75
#